data_AF-A0A2W4RUC2-F1
#
_entry.id   AF-A0A2W4RUC2-F1
#
_cell.length_a   1.000
_cell.length_b   1.000
_cell.length_c   1.000
_cell.angle_alpha   90.00
_cell.angle_beta   90.00
_cell.angle_gamma   90.00
#
_symmetry.space_group_name_H-M   'P 1'
#
loop_
_entity.id
_entity.type
_entity.pdbx_description
1 polymer ?
#
loop_
_entity_poly.entity_id
_entity_poly.type
_entity_poly.pdbx_seq_one_letter_code
_entity_poly.pdbx_strand_id
1 'polypeptide(L)'
;MPAVAFGCEGAPQVCSALRAAMADALGRHSLRPVAANASADVRVTANVSVVDESSEQLFGSTFVIRTYSVEFTGETADGDLVPMPAPTTLTFDAAYAQQKLPQEAQAMSTDAAGRVQAYWRSRVGN
;
A
#
# COMPACT_ATOMS: atom_id res chain seq x y z
N MET A 1 -20.57 6.44 4.19
CA MET A 1 -19.16 6.03 4.34
C MET A 1 -18.96 4.77 3.52
N PRO A 2 -18.05 4.76 2.54
CA PRO A 2 -17.79 3.58 1.72
C PRO A 2 -17.05 2.50 2.51
N ALA A 3 -17.36 1.25 2.22
CA ALA A 3 -16.59 0.08 2.59
C ALA A 3 -15.39 -0.09 1.65
N VAL A 4 -14.21 -0.28 2.22
CA VAL A 4 -12.96 -0.44 1.49
C VAL A 4 -12.30 -1.76 1.87
N ALA A 5 -12.06 -2.61 0.89
CA ALA A 5 -11.20 -3.79 1.04
C ALA A 5 -9.79 -3.44 0.58
N PHE A 6 -8.79 -3.91 1.34
CA PHE A 6 -7.39 -3.74 0.99
C PHE A 6 -6.70 -5.09 0.79
N GLY A 7 -6.16 -5.30 -0.40
CA GLY A 7 -5.27 -6.40 -0.75
C GLY A 7 -3.82 -5.93 -0.88
N CYS A 8 -2.88 -6.84 -0.63
CA CYS A 8 -1.49 -6.62 -1.00
C CYS A 8 -0.87 -7.93 -1.48
N GLU A 9 -0.18 -7.88 -2.60
CA GLU A 9 0.47 -9.01 -3.26
C GLU A 9 1.96 -8.72 -3.46
N GLY A 10 2.81 -9.74 -3.31
CA GLY A 10 4.26 -9.61 -3.46
C GLY A 10 5.05 -9.79 -2.16
N ALA A 11 6.04 -8.92 -1.93
CA ALA A 11 6.99 -9.06 -0.82
C ALA A 11 6.30 -9.06 0.57
N PRO A 12 6.35 -10.17 1.35
CA PRO A 12 5.54 -10.32 2.56
C PRO A 12 5.77 -9.25 3.63
N GLN A 13 7.02 -8.84 3.82
CA GLN A 13 7.40 -7.81 4.79
C GLN A 13 6.82 -6.43 4.44
N VAL A 14 6.83 -6.07 3.15
CA VAL A 14 6.25 -4.81 2.66
C VAL A 14 4.73 -4.88 2.78
N CYS A 15 4.13 -5.99 2.35
CA CYS A 15 2.69 -6.16 2.45
C CYS A 15 2.17 -6.20 3.89
N SER A 16 2.92 -6.76 4.84
CA SER A 16 2.56 -6.71 6.25
C SER A 16 2.50 -5.27 6.78
N ALA A 17 3.55 -4.48 6.49
CA ALA A 17 3.61 -3.07 6.87
C ALA A 17 2.49 -2.24 6.21
N LEU A 18 2.26 -2.44 4.91
CA LEU A 18 1.20 -1.76 4.16
C LEU A 18 -0.19 -2.07 4.72
N ARG A 19 -0.49 -3.33 5.05
CA ARG A 19 -1.80 -3.71 5.63
C ARG A 19 -2.05 -3.03 6.97
N ALA A 20 -1.05 -3.02 7.85
CA ALA A 20 -1.15 -2.33 9.14
C ALA A 20 -1.36 -0.81 8.96
N ALA A 21 -0.57 -0.19 8.09
CA ALA A 21 -0.66 1.22 7.77
C ALA A 21 -2.00 1.60 7.11
N MET A 22 -2.51 0.76 6.20
CA MET A 22 -3.78 0.99 5.51
C MET A 22 -4.96 0.91 6.47
N ALA A 23 -4.97 -0.02 7.41
CA ALA A 23 -6.03 -0.10 8.42
C ALA A 23 -6.14 1.19 9.24
N ASP A 24 -5.01 1.77 9.66
CA ASP A 24 -4.96 3.07 10.35
C ASP A 24 -5.42 4.22 9.44
N ALA A 25 -4.91 4.26 8.21
CA ALA A 25 -5.25 5.30 7.24
C ALA A 25 -6.76 5.33 6.90
N LEU A 26 -7.37 4.16 6.67
CA LEU A 26 -8.82 4.07 6.41
C LEU A 26 -9.63 4.66 7.58
N GLY A 27 -9.24 4.37 8.82
CA GLY A 27 -9.86 4.95 10.02
C GLY A 27 -9.76 6.48 10.04
N ARG A 28 -8.57 7.03 9.78
CA ARG A 28 -8.35 8.49 9.74
C ARG A 28 -9.16 9.19 8.64
N HIS A 29 -9.38 8.53 7.52
CA HIS A 29 -10.14 9.05 6.39
C HIS A 29 -11.65 8.75 6.46
N SER A 30 -12.15 8.25 7.59
CA SER A 30 -13.58 7.90 7.75
C SER A 30 -14.08 6.92 6.66
N LEU A 31 -13.23 5.95 6.32
CA LEU A 31 -13.52 4.85 5.41
C LEU A 31 -13.71 3.59 6.24
N ARG A 32 -14.66 2.72 5.86
CA ARG A 32 -14.96 1.50 6.62
C ARG A 32 -14.11 0.35 6.10
N PRO A 33 -13.10 -0.16 6.84
CA PRO A 33 -12.35 -1.32 6.40
C PRO A 33 -13.24 -2.57 6.40
N VAL A 34 -13.15 -3.37 5.35
CA VAL A 34 -13.78 -4.70 5.26
C VAL A 34 -12.77 -5.75 4.78
N ALA A 35 -12.91 -6.98 5.26
CA ALA A 35 -11.98 -8.06 4.92
C ALA A 35 -12.28 -8.73 3.57
N ALA A 36 -13.54 -8.71 3.12
CA ALA A 36 -13.96 -9.39 1.91
C ALA A 36 -14.16 -8.40 0.76
N ASN A 37 -13.58 -8.70 -0.39
CA ASN A 37 -13.76 -7.90 -1.62
C ASN A 37 -15.23 -7.78 -2.05
N ALA A 38 -16.02 -8.83 -1.79
CA ALA A 38 -17.44 -8.87 -2.14
C ALA A 38 -18.30 -7.90 -1.32
N SER A 39 -17.82 -7.44 -0.15
CA SER A 39 -18.53 -6.49 0.71
C SER A 39 -17.96 -5.07 0.64
N ALA A 40 -17.03 -4.82 -0.30
CA ALA A 40 -16.37 -3.54 -0.48
C ALA A 40 -17.02 -2.72 -1.59
N ASP A 41 -17.24 -1.44 -1.33
CA ASP A 41 -17.62 -0.45 -2.34
C ASP A 41 -16.40 -0.06 -3.19
N VAL A 42 -15.20 -0.10 -2.60
CA VAL A 42 -13.91 0.12 -3.27
C VAL A 42 -12.92 -0.96 -2.86
N ARG A 43 -12.27 -1.57 -3.85
CA ARG A 43 -11.18 -2.53 -3.67
C ARG A 43 -9.88 -1.81 -3.99
N VAL A 44 -8.96 -1.80 -3.04
CA VAL A 44 -7.62 -1.25 -3.22
C VAL A 44 -6.63 -2.40 -3.15
N THR A 45 -5.78 -2.53 -4.15
CA THR A 45 -4.74 -3.56 -4.19
C THR A 45 -3.38 -2.90 -4.34
N ALA A 46 -2.45 -3.23 -3.45
CA ALA A 46 -1.04 -2.91 -3.58
C ALA A 46 -0.27 -4.08 -4.22
N ASN A 47 0.39 -3.83 -5.34
CA ASN A 47 1.30 -4.77 -5.98
C ASN A 47 2.73 -4.41 -5.62
N VAL A 48 3.45 -5.35 -5.02
CA VAL A 48 4.84 -5.15 -4.60
C VAL A 48 5.75 -6.08 -5.41
N SER A 49 6.60 -5.50 -6.24
CA SER A 49 7.58 -6.24 -7.04
C SER A 49 9.01 -5.92 -6.58
N VAL A 50 9.91 -6.88 -6.69
CA VAL A 50 11.35 -6.63 -6.52
C VAL A 50 11.87 -6.16 -7.88
N VAL A 51 12.42 -4.94 -7.92
CA VAL A 51 12.98 -4.36 -9.14
C VAL A 51 14.51 -4.47 -9.19
N ASP A 52 15.16 -4.58 -8.03
CA ASP A 52 16.59 -4.82 -7.95
C ASP A 52 16.96 -5.51 -6.63
N GLU A 53 17.98 -6.35 -6.67
CA GLU A 53 18.55 -7.03 -5.50
C GLU A 53 20.06 -7.11 -5.64
N SER A 54 20.77 -6.47 -4.71
CA SER A 54 22.22 -6.54 -4.61
C SER A 54 22.61 -7.14 -3.27
N SER A 55 23.56 -8.08 -3.30
CA SER A 55 24.13 -8.67 -2.10
C SER A 55 25.65 -8.52 -2.11
N GLU A 56 26.20 -7.86 -1.10
CA GLU A 56 27.65 -7.73 -0.90
C GLU A 56 28.08 -8.45 0.37
N GLN A 57 29.23 -9.13 0.33
CA GLN A 57 29.89 -9.65 1.53
C GLN A 57 31.02 -8.71 1.93
N LEU A 58 30.88 -8.07 3.09
CA LEU A 58 31.90 -7.20 3.67
C LEU A 58 32.30 -7.74 5.04
N PHE A 59 33.59 -8.03 5.22
CA PHE A 59 34.16 -8.50 6.49
C PHE A 59 33.42 -9.71 7.09
N GLY A 60 33.00 -10.67 6.25
CA GLY A 60 32.26 -11.86 6.68
C GLY A 60 30.77 -11.64 7.00
N SER A 61 30.25 -10.43 6.80
CA SER A 61 28.83 -10.09 6.94
C SER A 61 28.17 -9.93 5.56
N THR A 62 26.99 -10.51 5.37
CA THR A 62 26.20 -10.35 4.14
C THR A 62 25.28 -9.14 4.26
N PHE A 63 25.46 -8.16 3.38
CA PHE A 63 24.58 -7.01 3.21
C PHE A 63 23.68 -7.26 2.00
N VAL A 64 22.37 -7.40 2.24
CA VAL A 64 21.39 -7.57 1.18
C VAL A 64 20.58 -6.29 1.07
N ILE A 65 20.76 -5.55 -0.01
CA ILE A 65 19.96 -4.39 -0.38
C ILE A 65 18.92 -4.84 -1.38
N ARG A 66 17.65 -4.54 -1.11
CA ARG A 66 16.55 -4.81 -2.03
C ARG A 66 15.82 -3.54 -2.37
N THR A 67 15.52 -3.38 -3.65
CA THR A 67 14.67 -2.33 -4.16
C THR A 67 13.33 -2.94 -4.56
N TYR A 68 12.26 -2.38 -4.01
CA TYR A 68 10.88 -2.76 -4.29
C TYR A 68 10.19 -1.64 -5.06
N SER A 69 9.32 -1.99 -5.98
CA SER A 69 8.33 -1.09 -6.55
C SER A 69 6.97 -1.42 -5.94
N VAL A 70 6.28 -0.41 -5.43
CA VAL A 70 4.93 -0.50 -4.86
C VAL A 70 3.97 0.28 -5.73
N GLU A 71 2.99 -0.40 -6.30
CA GLU A 71 1.95 0.19 -7.14
C GLU A 71 0.57 -0.05 -6.52
N PHE A 72 -0.23 1.00 -6.40
CA PHE A 72 -1.60 0.90 -5.94
C PHE A 72 -2.57 0.91 -7.13
N THR A 73 -3.55 0.02 -7.07
CA THR A 73 -4.71 0.01 -7.96
C THR A 73 -5.97 0.14 -7.12
N GLY A 74 -6.98 0.82 -7.66
CA GLY A 74 -8.24 1.05 -6.98
C GLY A 74 -9.39 0.88 -7.96
N GLU A 75 -10.38 0.07 -7.58
CA GLU A 75 -11.55 -0.23 -8.41
C GLU A 75 -12.81 -0.20 -7.53
N THR A 76 -13.88 0.41 -8.03
CA THR A 76 -15.18 0.39 -7.34
C THR A 76 -15.93 -0.92 -7.59
N ALA A 77 -16.98 -1.19 -6.82
CA ALA A 77 -17.83 -2.37 -7.04
C ALA A 77 -18.44 -2.43 -8.46
N ASP A 78 -18.64 -1.26 -9.09
CA ASP A 78 -19.24 -1.13 -10.43
C ASP A 78 -18.19 -1.16 -11.57
N GLY A 79 -16.90 -1.28 -11.24
CA GLY A 79 -15.80 -1.36 -12.20
C GLY A 79 -15.12 -0.02 -12.54
N ASP A 80 -15.55 1.09 -11.93
CA ASP A 80 -14.86 2.37 -12.13
C ASP A 80 -13.47 2.35 -11.49
N LEU A 81 -12.48 2.93 -12.19
CA LEU A 81 -11.13 3.08 -11.67
C LEU A 81 -11.04 4.30 -10.74
N VAL A 82 -10.49 4.07 -9.55
CA VAL A 82 -10.18 5.12 -8.58
C VAL A 82 -8.75 5.60 -8.85
N PRO A 83 -8.51 6.90 -9.08
CA PRO A 83 -7.16 7.42 -9.29
C PRO A 83 -6.28 7.18 -8.07
N MET A 84 -5.26 6.34 -8.21
CA MET A 84 -4.31 5.99 -7.14
C MET A 84 -3.04 6.86 -7.21
N PRO A 85 -2.20 6.86 -6.16
CA PRO A 85 -0.89 7.49 -6.20
C PRO A 85 0.01 6.89 -7.28
N ALA A 86 1.02 7.64 -7.71
CA ALA A 86 2.05 7.10 -8.59
C ALA A 86 2.82 5.95 -7.89
N PRO A 87 3.36 4.98 -8.65
CA PRO A 87 4.19 3.93 -8.08
C PRO A 87 5.38 4.50 -7.30
N THR A 88 5.66 3.93 -6.14
CA THR A 88 6.75 4.34 -5.25
C THR A 88 7.83 3.27 -5.20
N THR A 89 9.09 3.67 -5.34
CA THR A 89 10.24 2.77 -5.15
C THR A 89 10.78 2.87 -3.74
N LEU A 90 10.99 1.74 -3.09
CA LEU A 90 11.61 1.64 -1.78
C LEU A 90 12.90 0.84 -1.86
N THR A 91 14.02 1.42 -1.46
CA THR A 91 15.31 0.73 -1.36
C THR A 91 15.72 0.63 0.10
N PHE A 92 15.97 -0.59 0.57
CA PHE A 92 16.46 -0.80 1.93
C PHE A 92 17.25 -2.10 2.06
N ASP A 93 18.20 -2.11 2.99
CA ASP A 93 18.78 -3.36 3.50
C ASP A 93 17.84 -4.01 4.53
N ALA A 94 18.03 -5.29 4.83
CA ALA A 94 17.14 -6.05 5.73
C ALA A 94 17.03 -5.47 7.16
N ALA A 95 18.09 -4.84 7.70
CA ALA A 95 18.07 -4.24 9.03
C ALA A 95 17.45 -2.83 9.01
N TYR A 96 17.77 -2.05 7.98
CA TYR A 96 17.26 -0.69 7.78
C TYR A 96 15.78 -0.68 7.40
N ALA A 97 15.32 -1.73 6.72
CA ALA A 97 13.91 -1.96 6.38
C ALA A 97 13.02 -1.88 7.63
N GLN A 98 13.43 -2.47 8.76
CA GLN A 98 12.59 -2.52 9.95
C GLN A 98 12.28 -1.14 10.56
N GLN A 99 13.15 -0.15 10.33
CA GLN A 99 12.99 1.19 10.88
C GLN A 99 12.22 2.12 9.93
N LYS A 100 12.49 2.05 8.63
CA LYS A 100 11.92 2.97 7.64
C LYS A 100 10.62 2.47 7.01
N LEU A 101 10.50 1.15 6.80
CA LEU A 101 9.33 0.58 6.13
C LEU A 101 8.00 0.94 6.80
N PRO A 102 7.86 0.99 8.16
CA PRO A 102 6.61 1.42 8.77
C PRO A 102 6.24 2.87 8.44
N GLN A 103 7.22 3.78 8.37
CA GLN A 103 7.00 5.20 8.05
C GLN A 103 6.61 5.37 6.58
N GLU A 104 7.33 4.71 5.67
CA GLU A 104 7.02 4.73 4.23
C GLU A 104 5.65 4.11 3.94
N ALA A 105 5.34 2.97 4.57
CA ALA A 105 4.03 2.34 4.46
C ALA A 105 2.91 3.26 4.95
N GLN A 106 3.13 3.98 6.05
CA GLN A 106 2.17 4.95 6.57
C GLN A 106 1.92 6.09 5.59
N ALA A 107 2.97 6.68 5.01
CA ALA A 107 2.84 7.76 4.04
C ALA A 107 2.07 7.30 2.78
N MET A 108 2.47 6.17 2.19
CA MET A 108 1.81 5.62 1.00
C MET A 108 0.34 5.26 1.27
N SER A 109 0.05 4.57 2.37
CA SER A 109 -1.32 4.19 2.72
C SER A 109 -2.21 5.39 3.02
N THR A 110 -1.65 6.45 3.60
CA THR A 110 -2.39 7.71 3.84
C THR A 110 -2.76 8.40 2.53
N ASP A 111 -1.83 8.52 1.57
CA ASP A 111 -2.13 9.10 0.25
C ASP A 111 -3.19 8.26 -0.49
N ALA A 112 -3.00 6.93 -0.54
CA ALA A 112 -3.95 6.03 -1.20
C ALA A 112 -5.37 6.11 -0.57
N ALA A 113 -5.49 6.05 0.75
CA ALA A 113 -6.76 6.21 1.45
C ALA A 113 -7.38 7.60 1.21
N GLY A 114 -6.55 8.65 1.21
CA GLY A 114 -6.98 10.01 0.88
C GLY A 114 -7.57 10.13 -0.51
N ARG A 115 -7.00 9.45 -1.51
CA ARG A 115 -7.53 9.41 -2.88
C ARG A 115 -8.86 8.68 -2.99
N VAL A 116 -9.02 7.56 -2.29
CA VAL A 116 -10.32 6.86 -2.20
C VAL A 116 -11.38 7.78 -1.59
N GLN A 117 -11.05 8.46 -0.50
CA GLN A 117 -11.96 9.39 0.15
C GLN A 117 -12.35 10.56 -0.78
N ALA A 118 -11.37 11.16 -1.46
CA ALA A 118 -11.59 12.26 -2.40
C ALA A 118 -12.49 11.84 -3.56
N TYR A 119 -12.21 10.68 -4.17
CA TYR A 119 -13.03 10.10 -5.23
C TYR A 119 -14.48 9.88 -4.75
N TRP A 120 -14.66 9.24 -3.60
CA TRP A 120 -16.00 8.96 -3.08
C TRP A 120 -16.80 10.23 -2.81
N ARG A 121 -16.16 11.27 -2.27
CA ARG A 121 -16.81 12.57 -2.04
C ARG A 121 -17.27 13.22 -3.35
N SER A 122 -16.46 13.13 -4.40
CA SER A 122 -16.82 13.66 -5.73
C SER A 122 -17.97 12.89 -6.39
N ARG A 123 -18.08 11.58 -6.10
CA ARG A 123 -19.13 10.71 -6.65
C ARG A 123 -20.49 10.91 -5.96
N VAL A 124 -20.51 11.18 -4.66
CA VAL A 124 -21.76 11.41 -3.89
C VAL A 124 -22.22 12.87 -3.93
N GLY A 125 -21.32 13.81 -4.23
CA GLY A 125 -21.63 15.24 -4.35
C GLY A 125 -22.19 15.67 -5.71
N ASN A 126 -22.18 14.77 -6.70
CA ASN A 126 -22.90 14.90 -7.98
C ASN A 126 -24.18 14.08 -7.93
#